data_AF-A0A517E108-F1
#
_entry.id   AF-A0A517E108-F1
#
_cell.length_a   1.000
_cell.length_b   1.000
_cell.length_c   1.000
_cell.angle_alpha   90.00
_cell.angle_beta   90.00
_cell.angle_gamma   90.00
#
_symmetry.space_group_name_H-M   'P 1'
#
loop_
_entity.id
_entity.type
_entity.pdbx_description
1 polymer ?
#
loop_
_entity_poly.entity_id
_entity_poly.type
_entity_poly.pdbx_seq_one_letter_code
_entity_poly.pdbx_strand_id
1 'polypeptide(L)'
;MFDIKFRLISMLGLLTTVVIISLVLDYFRVLCRPVRLGLGIAILGITAGFVLTLNAVLPENRFYGPVFSGVQTSEKLVALTFDDGPCPPYTEQILDILQERQIPATFFVLGYNVAQYPDLTRRIVAEGHQLGNHTYTHVDLLKLNRRGVIEEIEKTNQAIAAAVGYAPHVMRPPHGFRDAVVMDIMAEYQLKVVEWSVASRDWLNPGTAVIVDRTLRRVKNGSIILLHDGDGIAGRLPRTQTVEATRLIIDRLLAQEYRFVTVDEILESMEE
;
A
#
# COMPACT_ATOMS: atom_id res chain seq x y z
N MET A 1 -15.16 1.69 -19.58
CA MET A 1 -15.02 1.36 -18.14
C MET A 1 -15.91 2.37 -17.40
N PHE A 2 -16.81 1.92 -16.53
CA PHE A 2 -17.76 2.84 -15.89
C PHE A 2 -17.02 3.94 -15.14
N ASP A 3 -17.30 5.21 -15.45
CA ASP A 3 -16.80 6.39 -14.75
C ASP A 3 -17.50 6.47 -13.37
N ILE A 4 -17.20 5.51 -12.50
CA ILE A 4 -17.80 5.44 -11.16
C ILE A 4 -17.06 6.44 -10.29
N LYS A 5 -17.51 7.68 -10.29
CA LYS A 5 -17.06 8.73 -9.35
C LYS A 5 -17.65 8.55 -7.94
N PHE A 6 -18.11 7.35 -7.60
CA PHE A 6 -18.74 7.04 -6.32
C PHE A 6 -17.75 6.35 -5.39
N ARG A 7 -17.79 6.74 -4.12
CA ARG A 7 -17.04 6.07 -3.04
C ARG A 7 -17.53 4.64 -2.87
N LEU A 8 -16.61 3.72 -2.62
CA LEU A 8 -16.95 2.32 -2.36
C LEU A 8 -17.93 2.21 -1.17
N ILE A 9 -17.68 2.94 -0.09
CA ILE A 9 -18.56 2.93 1.10
C ILE A 9 -19.99 3.36 0.74
N SER A 10 -20.15 4.37 -0.14
CA SER A 10 -21.46 4.80 -0.60
C SER A 10 -22.16 3.74 -1.44
N MET A 11 -21.43 3.06 -2.33
CA MET A 11 -21.97 1.95 -3.12
C MET A 11 -22.41 0.79 -2.23
N LEU A 12 -21.59 0.40 -1.25
CA LEU A 12 -21.92 -0.66 -0.30
C LEU A 12 -23.16 -0.30 0.53
N GLY A 13 -23.26 0.95 1.02
CA GLY A 13 -24.43 1.42 1.77
C GLY A 13 -25.72 1.39 0.94
N LEU A 14 -25.67 1.82 -0.32
CA LEU A 14 -26.81 1.72 -1.24
C LEU A 14 -27.21 0.26 -1.47
N LEU A 15 -26.22 -0.61 -1.71
CA LEU A 15 -26.45 -2.04 -1.96
C LEU A 15 -27.08 -2.71 -0.75
N THR A 16 -26.59 -2.44 0.46
CA THR A 16 -27.18 -2.92 1.72
C THR A 16 -28.62 -2.44 1.87
N THR A 17 -28.90 -1.18 1.55
CA THR A 17 -30.28 -0.63 1.60
C THR A 17 -31.21 -1.37 0.64
N VAL A 18 -30.77 -1.58 -0.61
CA VAL A 18 -31.54 -2.34 -1.61
C VAL A 18 -31.78 -3.78 -1.17
N VAL A 19 -30.76 -4.45 -0.62
CA VAL A 19 -30.88 -5.82 -0.11
C VAL A 19 -31.89 -5.90 1.04
N ILE A 20 -31.79 -5.00 2.02
CA ILE A 20 -32.71 -4.99 3.18
C ILE A 20 -34.16 -4.75 2.73
N ILE A 21 -34.40 -3.73 1.91
CA ILE A 21 -35.74 -3.42 1.39
C ILE A 21 -36.31 -4.63 0.65
N SER A 22 -35.51 -5.26 -0.21
CA SER A 22 -35.94 -6.42 -1.01
C SER A 22 -36.31 -7.61 -0.13
N LEU A 23 -35.53 -7.90 0.92
CA LEU A 23 -35.83 -8.96 1.88
C LEU A 23 -37.10 -8.65 2.70
N VAL A 24 -37.32 -7.40 3.09
CA VAL A 24 -38.53 -6.97 3.81
C VAL A 24 -39.77 -7.12 2.93
N LEU A 25 -39.71 -6.72 1.66
CA LEU A 25 -40.82 -6.89 0.72
C LEU A 25 -41.16 -8.38 0.48
N ASP A 26 -40.13 -9.23 0.38
CA ASP A 26 -40.30 -10.68 0.30
C ASP A 26 -40.93 -11.27 1.58
N TYR A 27 -40.49 -10.80 2.76
CA TYR A 27 -41.02 -11.25 4.06
C TYR A 27 -42.51 -10.95 4.20
N PHE A 28 -42.94 -9.73 3.86
CA PHE A 28 -44.34 -9.33 3.88
C PHE A 28 -45.16 -9.83 2.68
N ARG A 29 -44.54 -10.58 1.75
CA ARG A 29 -45.17 -11.10 0.52
C ARG A 29 -45.84 -10.01 -0.31
N VAL A 30 -45.25 -8.81 -0.32
CA VAL A 30 -45.75 -7.68 -1.10
C VAL A 30 -45.63 -7.97 -2.60
N LEU A 31 -44.62 -8.75 -3.01
CA LEU A 31 -44.41 -9.23 -4.37
C LEU A 31 -45.08 -10.60 -4.57
N CYS A 32 -45.94 -10.72 -5.58
CA CYS A 32 -46.68 -11.95 -5.90
C CYS A 32 -45.76 -13.12 -6.34
N ARG A 33 -46.08 -14.35 -5.91
CA ARG A 33 -45.35 -15.62 -6.13
C ARG A 33 -45.11 -16.00 -7.62
N PRO A 34 -44.13 -16.86 -7.99
CA PRO A 34 -43.51 -17.95 -7.20
C PRO A 34 -42.04 -17.78 -6.81
N VAL A 35 -41.36 -16.72 -7.22
CA VAL A 35 -39.91 -16.55 -6.98
C VAL A 35 -39.67 -15.61 -5.80
N ARG A 36 -38.77 -15.97 -4.89
CA ARG A 36 -38.24 -15.08 -3.84
C ARG A 36 -37.31 -14.06 -4.48
N LEU A 37 -37.88 -13.07 -5.16
CA LEU A 37 -37.13 -12.06 -5.91
C LEU A 37 -36.18 -11.29 -4.97
N GLY A 38 -36.63 -10.99 -3.75
CA GLY A 38 -35.80 -10.36 -2.74
C GLY A 38 -34.63 -11.22 -2.28
N LEU A 39 -34.78 -12.55 -2.19
CA LEU A 39 -33.64 -13.46 -1.98
C LEU A 39 -32.64 -13.42 -3.15
N GLY A 40 -33.13 -13.38 -4.39
CA GLY A 40 -32.27 -13.24 -5.57
C GLY A 40 -31.48 -11.93 -5.58
N ILE A 41 -32.16 -10.81 -5.29
CA ILE A 41 -31.54 -9.49 -5.16
C ILE A 41 -30.54 -9.48 -4.00
N ALA A 42 -30.86 -10.13 -2.87
CA ALA A 42 -29.96 -10.25 -1.74
C ALA A 42 -28.66 -10.98 -2.11
N ILE A 43 -28.76 -12.11 -2.79
CA ILE A 43 -27.59 -12.88 -3.26
C ILE A 43 -26.74 -12.00 -4.19
N LEU A 44 -27.37 -11.41 -5.22
CA LEU A 44 -26.65 -10.55 -6.17
C LEU A 44 -26.00 -9.34 -5.49
N GLY A 45 -26.70 -8.70 -4.56
CA GLY A 45 -26.17 -7.56 -3.81
C GLY A 45 -25.01 -7.95 -2.90
N ILE A 46 -25.12 -9.04 -2.15
CA ILE A 46 -24.02 -9.51 -1.30
C ILE A 46 -22.81 -9.89 -2.15
N THR A 47 -23.01 -10.62 -3.25
CA THR A 47 -21.93 -11.00 -4.18
C THR A 47 -21.28 -9.76 -4.80
N ALA A 48 -22.06 -8.80 -5.28
CA ALA A 48 -21.53 -7.56 -5.84
C ALA A 48 -20.74 -6.75 -4.80
N GLY A 49 -21.26 -6.61 -3.58
CA GLY A 49 -20.56 -5.91 -2.49
C GLY A 49 -19.25 -6.58 -2.10
N PHE A 50 -19.24 -7.92 -2.03
CA PHE A 50 -18.04 -8.70 -1.79
C PHE A 50 -17.00 -8.52 -2.90
N VAL A 51 -17.41 -8.61 -4.17
CA VAL A 51 -16.53 -8.39 -5.32
C VAL A 51 -15.96 -6.98 -5.30
N LEU A 52 -16.78 -5.93 -5.13
CA LEU A 52 -16.31 -4.54 -5.06
C LEU A 52 -15.29 -4.32 -3.93
N THR A 53 -15.51 -4.95 -2.78
CA THR A 53 -14.60 -4.88 -1.63
C THR A 53 -13.30 -5.63 -1.90
N LEU A 54 -13.34 -6.85 -2.45
CA LEU A 54 -12.14 -7.58 -2.83
C LEU A 54 -11.27 -6.78 -3.81
N ASN A 55 -11.89 -6.10 -4.77
CA ASN A 55 -11.17 -5.26 -5.72
C ASN A 55 -10.47 -4.06 -5.06
N ALA A 56 -10.93 -3.62 -3.89
CA ALA A 56 -10.37 -2.47 -3.17
C ALA A 56 -9.21 -2.83 -2.24
N VAL A 57 -9.10 -4.11 -1.85
CA VAL A 57 -8.15 -4.56 -0.81
C VAL A 57 -7.07 -5.50 -1.32
N LEU A 58 -7.23 -6.08 -2.52
CA LEU A 58 -6.22 -6.95 -3.12
C LEU A 58 -5.12 -6.10 -3.77
N PRO A 59 -3.83 -6.26 -3.37
CA PRO A 59 -2.75 -5.36 -3.76
C PRO A 59 -2.49 -5.36 -5.27
N GLU A 60 -2.65 -6.49 -5.95
CA GLU A 60 -2.40 -6.62 -7.40
C GLU A 60 -3.58 -6.18 -8.28
N ASN A 61 -4.73 -5.85 -7.68
CA ASN A 61 -5.94 -5.58 -8.44
C ASN A 61 -5.96 -4.18 -9.06
N ARG A 62 -6.33 -4.10 -10.33
CA ARG A 62 -6.35 -2.86 -11.13
C ARG A 62 -7.76 -2.37 -11.47
N PHE A 63 -8.80 -2.91 -10.83
CA PHE A 63 -10.19 -2.57 -11.13
C PHE A 63 -10.53 -1.09 -10.95
N TYR A 64 -10.01 -0.46 -9.89
CA TYR A 64 -10.26 0.97 -9.61
C TYR A 64 -9.27 1.92 -10.30
N GLY A 65 -8.19 1.39 -10.89
CA GLY A 65 -7.14 2.19 -11.52
C GLY A 65 -5.82 1.44 -11.66
N PRO A 66 -4.81 2.03 -12.31
CA PRO A 66 -3.49 1.42 -12.47
C PRO A 66 -2.77 1.30 -11.13
N VAL A 67 -2.21 0.13 -10.88
CA VAL A 67 -1.49 -0.20 -9.65
C VAL A 67 -0.25 -1.02 -10.00
N PHE A 68 0.84 -0.71 -9.31
CA PHE A 68 2.14 -1.34 -9.51
C PHE A 68 2.54 -2.15 -8.28
N SER A 69 2.40 -3.48 -8.35
CA SER A 69 2.77 -4.40 -7.25
C SER A 69 4.06 -5.15 -7.52
N GLY A 70 4.63 -4.99 -8.70
CA GLY A 70 5.75 -5.74 -9.24
C GLY A 70 5.71 -5.68 -10.76
N VAL A 71 6.76 -6.20 -11.38
CA VAL A 71 6.97 -6.16 -12.83
C VAL A 71 7.25 -7.56 -13.35
N GLN A 72 6.84 -7.83 -14.58
CA GLN A 72 7.15 -9.10 -15.23
C GLN A 72 8.45 -8.94 -15.99
N THR A 73 9.54 -9.52 -15.47
CA THR A 73 10.87 -9.44 -16.08
C THR A 73 11.62 -10.77 -15.96
N SER A 74 12.54 -11.02 -16.90
CA SER A 74 13.50 -12.13 -16.82
C SER A 74 14.71 -11.79 -15.95
N GLU A 75 14.93 -10.50 -15.64
CA GLU A 75 16.02 -10.06 -14.79
C GLU A 75 15.77 -10.36 -13.31
N LYS A 76 16.81 -10.74 -12.57
CA LYS A 76 16.73 -10.98 -11.12
C LYS A 76 16.70 -9.65 -10.36
N LEU A 77 15.68 -8.84 -10.56
CA LEU A 77 15.48 -7.55 -9.88
C LEU A 77 14.45 -7.68 -8.75
N VAL A 78 14.68 -7.00 -7.63
CA VAL A 78 13.70 -6.83 -6.55
C VAL A 78 13.77 -5.42 -5.97
N ALA A 79 12.64 -4.88 -5.55
CA ALA A 79 12.58 -3.62 -4.81
C ALA A 79 12.21 -3.87 -3.34
N LEU A 80 13.09 -3.46 -2.43
CA LEU A 80 12.78 -3.42 -1.00
C LEU A 80 12.04 -2.11 -0.69
N THR A 81 10.90 -2.24 -0.02
CA THR A 81 10.09 -1.08 0.37
C THR A 81 9.76 -1.12 1.86
N PHE A 82 9.79 0.06 2.48
CA PHE A 82 9.52 0.24 3.91
C PHE A 82 8.41 1.27 4.11
N ASP A 83 7.38 0.89 4.86
CA ASP A 83 6.26 1.76 5.19
C ASP A 83 6.35 2.28 6.64
N ASP A 84 5.68 3.41 6.88
CA ASP A 84 5.42 4.09 8.15
C ASP A 84 6.53 4.98 8.71
N GLY A 85 7.76 4.90 8.20
CA GLY A 85 8.86 5.75 8.65
C GLY A 85 8.72 7.25 8.32
N PRO A 86 9.74 8.04 8.66
CA PRO A 86 10.93 7.66 9.43
C PRO A 86 10.59 7.46 10.92
N CYS A 87 11.16 6.44 11.54
CA CYS A 87 10.93 6.08 12.95
C CYS A 87 12.24 5.62 13.61
N PRO A 88 12.90 6.47 14.42
CA PRO A 88 14.04 6.05 15.23
C PRO A 88 13.64 5.00 16.29
N PRO A 89 14.51 4.03 16.60
CA PRO A 89 15.83 3.82 16.03
C PRO A 89 15.81 2.91 14.78
N TYR A 90 14.64 2.47 14.33
CA TYR A 90 14.53 1.37 13.36
C TYR A 90 14.88 1.79 11.94
N THR A 91 14.42 2.97 11.49
CA THR A 91 14.82 3.51 10.19
C THR A 91 16.34 3.72 10.14
N GLU A 92 16.97 4.21 11.22
CA GLU A 92 18.43 4.37 11.28
C GLU A 92 19.16 3.04 11.12
N GLN A 93 18.73 2.01 11.84
CA GLN A 93 19.33 0.67 11.75
C GLN A 93 19.13 0.02 10.37
N ILE A 94 17.99 0.26 9.72
CA ILE A 94 17.72 -0.21 8.36
C ILE A 94 18.65 0.50 7.38
N LEU A 95 18.80 1.83 7.49
CA LEU A 95 19.73 2.61 6.67
C LEU A 95 21.17 2.12 6.83
N ASP A 96 21.62 1.86 8.05
CA ASP A 96 22.96 1.30 8.31
C ASP A 96 23.15 -0.05 7.58
N ILE A 97 22.16 -0.95 7.65
CA ILE A 97 22.20 -2.25 6.94
C ILE A 97 22.27 -2.06 5.42
N LEU A 98 21.47 -1.15 4.88
CA LEU A 98 21.40 -0.87 3.44
C LEU A 98 22.72 -0.26 2.95
N GLN A 99 23.29 0.67 3.71
CA GLN A 99 24.56 1.33 3.40
C GLN A 99 25.73 0.32 3.42
N GLU A 100 25.81 -0.55 4.43
CA GLU A 100 26.83 -1.62 4.51
C GLU A 100 26.85 -2.52 3.28
N ARG A 101 25.69 -2.73 2.66
CA ARG A 101 25.52 -3.59 1.47
C ARG A 101 25.40 -2.82 0.16
N GLN A 102 25.46 -1.49 0.21
CA GLN A 102 25.31 -0.59 -0.92
C GLN A 102 24.02 -0.85 -1.72
N ILE A 103 22.91 -1.05 -1.02
CA ILE A 103 21.62 -1.40 -1.63
C ILE A 103 20.65 -0.23 -1.58
N PRO A 104 20.05 0.16 -2.73
CA PRO A 104 18.95 1.11 -2.73
C PRO A 104 17.66 0.48 -2.23
N ALA A 105 16.75 1.32 -1.72
CA ALA A 105 15.43 0.94 -1.25
C ALA A 105 14.45 2.09 -1.45
N THR A 106 13.16 1.86 -1.23
CA THR A 106 12.12 2.89 -1.27
C THR A 106 11.40 2.99 0.07
N PHE A 107 11.26 4.20 0.60
CA PHE A 107 10.60 4.46 1.87
C PHE A 107 9.29 5.22 1.63
N PHE A 108 8.15 4.58 1.89
CA PHE A 108 6.84 5.22 1.88
C PHE A 108 6.60 5.85 3.26
N VAL A 109 6.89 7.14 3.35
CA VAL A 109 6.96 7.85 4.62
C VAL A 109 5.65 8.53 4.99
N LEU A 110 5.37 8.57 6.29
CA LEU A 110 4.25 9.34 6.84
C LEU A 110 4.65 10.81 6.97
N GLY A 111 3.81 11.71 6.44
CA GLY A 111 4.08 13.14 6.52
C GLY A 111 4.24 13.66 7.95
N TYR A 112 3.47 13.10 8.90
CA TYR A 112 3.65 13.40 10.33
C TYR A 112 5.05 13.04 10.82
N ASN A 113 5.55 11.85 10.48
CA ASN A 113 6.86 11.37 10.91
C ASN A 113 8.01 12.14 10.23
N VAL A 114 7.85 12.52 8.95
CA VAL A 114 8.80 13.41 8.26
C VAL A 114 8.91 14.76 8.98
N ALA A 115 7.79 15.33 9.43
CA ALA A 115 7.80 16.59 10.17
C ALA A 115 8.49 16.48 11.54
N GLN A 116 8.45 15.29 12.18
CA GLN A 116 9.15 15.05 13.44
C GLN A 116 10.65 14.77 13.24
N TYR A 117 11.02 14.08 12.15
CA TYR A 117 12.38 13.61 11.92
C TYR A 117 12.95 14.05 10.54
N PRO A 118 12.99 15.36 10.24
CA PRO A 118 13.39 15.84 8.92
C PRO A 118 14.87 15.55 8.59
N ASP A 119 15.75 15.49 9.60
CA ASP A 119 17.16 15.09 9.41
C ASP A 119 17.28 13.63 8.97
N LEU A 120 16.45 12.74 9.53
CA LEU A 120 16.43 11.34 9.14
C LEU A 120 15.86 11.18 7.73
N THR A 121 14.84 11.96 7.35
CA THR A 121 14.36 12.01 5.96
C THR A 121 15.44 12.47 4.99
N ARG A 122 16.24 13.49 5.35
CA ARG A 122 17.41 13.90 4.56
C ARG A 122 18.44 12.80 4.42
N ARG A 123 18.70 12.05 5.50
CA ARG A 123 19.62 10.91 5.48
C ARG A 123 19.16 9.83 4.49
N ILE A 124 17.87 9.47 4.49
CA ILE A 124 17.30 8.50 3.53
C ILE A 124 17.67 8.88 2.08
N VAL A 125 17.46 10.15 1.71
CA VAL A 125 17.76 10.63 0.34
C VAL A 125 19.26 10.73 0.10
N ALA A 126 20.03 11.23 1.07
CA ALA A 126 21.48 11.40 0.94
C ALA A 126 22.22 10.06 0.74
N GLU A 127 21.66 8.96 1.24
CA GLU A 127 22.18 7.59 1.07
C GLU A 127 21.67 6.90 -0.21
N GLY A 128 20.94 7.61 -1.07
CA GLY A 128 20.54 7.14 -2.39
C GLY A 128 19.23 6.34 -2.42
N HIS A 129 18.39 6.47 -1.38
CA HIS A 129 17.09 5.81 -1.34
C HIS A 129 15.97 6.71 -1.89
N GLN A 130 14.93 6.08 -2.43
CA GLN A 130 13.75 6.76 -2.94
C GLN A 130 12.73 7.05 -1.81
N LEU A 131 12.06 8.20 -1.87
CA LEU A 131 10.92 8.51 -1.02
C LEU A 131 9.60 8.36 -1.77
N GLY A 132 8.59 7.81 -1.09
CA GLY A 132 7.20 7.74 -1.51
C GLY A 132 6.26 8.34 -0.46
N ASN A 133 5.07 8.74 -0.89
CA ASN A 133 4.05 9.28 0.01
C ASN A 133 3.21 8.15 0.63
N HIS A 134 3.06 8.13 1.96
CA HIS A 134 2.22 7.15 2.67
C HIS A 134 1.08 7.79 3.47
N THR A 135 0.58 8.95 3.05
CA THR A 135 -0.36 9.84 3.78
C THR A 135 0.27 10.50 5.00
N TYR A 136 -0.47 11.42 5.63
CA TYR A 136 0.07 12.21 6.73
C TYR A 136 -0.10 11.46 8.05
N THR A 137 -1.27 10.85 8.26
CA THR A 137 -1.68 10.23 9.53
C THR A 137 -1.88 8.72 9.48
N HIS A 138 -1.61 8.07 8.34
CA HIS A 138 -1.89 6.64 8.12
C HIS A 138 -3.39 6.31 8.25
N VAL A 139 -4.26 7.22 7.82
CA VAL A 139 -5.71 7.01 7.84
C VAL A 139 -6.16 6.16 6.65
N ASP A 140 -7.11 5.25 6.90
CA ASP A 140 -7.81 4.52 5.83
C ASP A 140 -8.53 5.51 4.91
N LEU A 141 -7.98 5.68 3.70
CA LEU A 141 -8.46 6.64 2.72
C LEU A 141 -9.91 6.37 2.30
N LEU A 142 -10.39 5.12 2.40
CA LEU A 142 -11.78 4.77 2.07
C LEU A 142 -12.78 5.45 3.00
N LYS A 143 -12.38 5.80 4.23
CA LYS A 143 -13.23 6.46 5.24
C LYS A 143 -13.31 7.97 5.09
N LEU A 144 -12.44 8.57 4.27
CA LEU A 144 -12.42 10.01 4.05
C LEU A 144 -13.31 10.43 2.88
N ASN A 145 -13.70 11.69 2.82
CA ASN A 145 -14.22 12.27 1.58
C ASN A 145 -13.05 12.74 0.69
N ARG A 146 -13.33 13.18 -0.55
CA ARG A 146 -12.31 13.65 -1.51
C ARG A 146 -11.37 14.69 -0.88
N ARG A 147 -11.91 15.72 -0.21
CA ARG A 147 -11.12 16.77 0.43
C ARG A 147 -10.17 16.21 1.48
N GLY A 148 -10.65 15.28 2.32
CA GLY A 148 -9.80 14.64 3.34
C GLY A 148 -8.65 13.84 2.71
N VAL A 149 -8.91 13.10 1.62
CA VAL A 149 -7.84 12.40 0.91
C VAL A 149 -6.81 13.38 0.35
N ILE A 150 -7.26 14.45 -0.29
CA ILE A 150 -6.37 15.51 -0.82
C ILE A 150 -5.51 16.11 0.31
N GLU A 151 -6.10 16.44 1.46
CA GLU A 151 -5.37 17.00 2.59
C GLU A 151 -4.26 16.07 3.11
N GLU A 152 -4.50 14.76 3.16
CA GLU A 152 -3.49 13.77 3.57
C GLU A 152 -2.32 13.70 2.59
N ILE A 153 -2.60 13.78 1.28
CA ILE A 153 -1.58 13.75 0.24
C ILE A 153 -0.76 15.05 0.23
N GLU A 154 -1.43 16.20 0.20
CA GLU A 154 -0.78 17.51 0.09
C GLU A 154 0.08 17.81 1.31
N LYS A 155 -0.41 17.56 2.54
CA LYS A 155 0.39 17.79 3.75
C LYS A 155 1.64 16.92 3.77
N THR A 156 1.55 15.69 3.27
CA THR A 156 2.69 14.78 3.21
C THR A 156 3.69 15.24 2.15
N ASN A 157 3.23 15.62 0.97
CA ASN A 157 4.09 16.19 -0.07
C ASN A 157 4.79 17.46 0.41
N GLN A 158 4.10 18.33 1.13
CA GLN A 158 4.67 19.54 1.73
C GLN A 158 5.73 19.21 2.79
N ALA A 159 5.47 18.24 3.67
CA ALA A 159 6.43 17.81 4.69
C ALA A 159 7.72 17.24 4.05
N ILE A 160 7.57 16.39 3.02
CA ILE A 160 8.71 15.82 2.29
C ILE A 160 9.47 16.94 1.55
N ALA A 161 8.77 17.80 0.81
CA ALA A 161 9.40 18.92 0.09
C ALA A 161 10.13 19.88 1.03
N ALA A 162 9.59 20.15 2.22
CA ALA A 162 10.27 20.95 3.23
C ALA A 162 11.55 20.28 3.77
N ALA A 163 11.59 18.94 3.84
CA ALA A 163 12.75 18.20 4.33
C ALA A 163 13.85 18.05 3.27
N VAL A 164 13.50 17.77 2.01
CA VAL A 164 14.45 17.33 0.96
C VAL A 164 14.37 18.10 -0.37
N GLY A 165 13.48 19.10 -0.48
CA GLY A 165 13.41 20.01 -1.63
C GLY A 165 12.60 19.51 -2.84
N TYR A 166 11.97 18.35 -2.76
CA TYR A 166 11.08 17.82 -3.80
C TYR A 166 9.89 17.05 -3.19
N ALA A 167 8.82 16.88 -3.98
CA ALA A 167 7.69 16.02 -3.62
C ALA A 167 7.79 14.68 -4.36
N PRO A 168 7.39 13.56 -3.74
CA PRO A 168 7.45 12.24 -4.37
C PRO A 168 6.39 12.11 -5.48
N HIS A 169 6.66 11.25 -6.47
CA HIS A 169 5.72 10.89 -7.54
C HIS A 169 5.19 9.45 -7.42
N VAL A 170 5.59 8.72 -6.39
CA VAL A 170 5.02 7.42 -6.01
C VAL A 170 4.32 7.52 -4.65
N MET A 171 3.24 6.76 -4.49
CA MET A 171 2.51 6.70 -3.24
C MET A 171 1.97 5.30 -2.97
N ARG A 172 1.85 4.95 -1.69
CA ARG A 172 1.19 3.72 -1.25
C ARG A 172 0.04 4.10 -0.33
N PRO A 173 -1.22 3.71 -0.63
CA PRO A 173 -2.33 3.93 0.28
C PRO A 173 -2.14 3.12 1.58
N PRO A 174 -2.45 3.67 2.76
CA PRO A 174 -2.50 2.90 3.99
C PRO A 174 -3.35 1.64 3.83
N HIS A 175 -2.82 0.51 4.31
CA HIS A 175 -3.42 -0.83 4.15
C HIS A 175 -3.54 -1.35 2.71
N GLY A 176 -3.07 -0.60 1.71
CA GLY A 176 -3.29 -0.87 0.29
C GLY A 176 -4.72 -0.61 -0.19
N PHE A 177 -5.53 0.11 0.59
CA PHE A 177 -6.96 0.26 0.30
C PHE A 177 -7.22 1.43 -0.65
N ARG A 178 -7.98 1.16 -1.70
CA ARG A 178 -8.32 2.16 -2.73
C ARG A 178 -9.67 1.93 -3.38
N ASP A 179 -10.33 3.02 -3.74
CA ASP A 179 -11.53 3.05 -4.56
C ASP A 179 -11.33 4.00 -5.75
N ALA A 180 -12.33 4.12 -6.62
CA ALA A 180 -12.24 4.95 -7.81
C ALA A 180 -11.94 6.43 -7.49
N VAL A 181 -12.44 6.97 -6.37
CA VAL A 181 -12.18 8.36 -5.98
C VAL A 181 -10.75 8.53 -5.49
N VAL A 182 -10.22 7.56 -4.74
CA VAL A 182 -8.80 7.56 -4.35
C VAL A 182 -7.92 7.54 -5.60
N MET A 183 -8.17 6.62 -6.53
CA MET A 183 -7.37 6.49 -7.76
C MET A 183 -7.45 7.71 -8.68
N ASP A 184 -8.63 8.34 -8.77
CA ASP A 184 -8.83 9.59 -9.51
C ASP A 184 -7.99 10.74 -8.94
N ILE A 185 -7.93 10.87 -7.61
CA ILE A 185 -7.05 11.86 -6.95
C ILE A 185 -5.57 11.53 -7.25
N MET A 186 -5.16 10.25 -7.16
CA MET A 186 -3.77 9.89 -7.48
C MET A 186 -3.40 10.25 -8.92
N ALA A 187 -4.32 10.08 -9.86
CA ALA A 187 -4.13 10.53 -11.24
C ALA A 187 -4.00 12.05 -11.37
N GLU A 188 -4.84 12.84 -10.66
CA GLU A 188 -4.76 14.31 -10.65
C GLU A 188 -3.41 14.83 -10.12
N TYR A 189 -2.88 14.18 -9.08
CA TYR A 189 -1.57 14.52 -8.50
C TYR A 189 -0.40 13.83 -9.19
N GLN A 190 -0.64 13.08 -10.27
CA GLN A 190 0.37 12.31 -11.02
C GLN A 190 1.17 11.34 -10.13
N LEU A 191 0.52 10.81 -9.08
CA LEU A 191 1.09 9.84 -8.17
C LEU A 191 0.85 8.42 -8.70
N LYS A 192 1.92 7.68 -8.95
CA LYS A 192 1.84 6.24 -9.22
C LYS A 192 1.51 5.50 -7.94
N VAL A 193 0.43 4.70 -7.96
CA VAL A 193 0.03 3.87 -6.82
C VAL A 193 0.84 2.58 -6.80
N VAL A 194 1.67 2.42 -5.77
CA VAL A 194 2.60 1.30 -5.62
C VAL A 194 2.16 0.45 -4.44
N GLU A 195 1.92 -0.83 -4.72
CA GLU A 195 1.55 -1.85 -3.75
C GLU A 195 2.71 -2.85 -3.62
N TRP A 196 2.42 -4.12 -3.41
CA TRP A 196 3.44 -5.17 -3.25
C TRP A 196 2.95 -6.50 -3.82
N SER A 197 3.88 -7.32 -4.31
CA SER A 197 3.66 -8.72 -4.67
C SER A 197 4.10 -9.66 -3.54
N VAL A 198 4.95 -9.19 -2.64
CA VAL A 198 5.46 -9.95 -1.50
C VAL A 198 5.18 -9.22 -0.19
N ALA A 199 4.26 -9.77 0.61
CA ALA A 199 4.02 -9.34 1.98
C ALA A 199 4.68 -10.27 2.99
N SER A 200 5.59 -9.72 3.80
CA SER A 200 6.26 -10.42 4.90
C SER A 200 5.37 -10.60 6.14
N ARG A 201 4.42 -9.68 6.34
CA ARG A 201 3.58 -9.56 7.55
C ARG A 201 4.42 -9.30 8.81
N ASP A 202 5.49 -8.54 8.66
CA ASP A 202 6.42 -8.15 9.72
C ASP A 202 5.77 -7.27 10.79
N TRP A 203 4.78 -6.45 10.42
CA TRP A 203 3.99 -5.63 11.35
C TRP A 203 3.30 -6.42 12.47
N LEU A 204 3.10 -7.74 12.30
CA LEU A 204 2.55 -8.62 13.33
C LEU A 204 3.58 -9.11 14.36
N ASN A 205 4.86 -8.74 14.20
CA ASN A 205 5.98 -9.26 14.99
C ASN A 205 6.00 -10.81 15.12
N PRO A 206 5.91 -11.57 14.01
CA PRO A 206 5.79 -13.03 14.05
C PRO A 206 7.11 -13.78 14.33
N GLY A 207 8.22 -13.06 14.51
CA GLY A 207 9.58 -13.56 14.62
C GLY A 207 10.37 -13.41 13.32
N THR A 208 11.64 -13.03 13.42
CA THR A 208 12.56 -12.80 12.30
C THR A 208 12.56 -13.94 11.28
N ALA A 209 12.70 -15.19 11.72
CA ALA A 209 12.75 -16.35 10.82
C ALA A 209 11.47 -16.50 9.99
N VAL A 210 10.30 -16.16 10.57
CA VAL A 210 9.01 -16.21 9.87
C VAL A 210 8.90 -15.11 8.82
N ILE A 211 9.40 -13.91 9.12
CA ILE A 211 9.45 -12.78 8.18
C ILE A 211 10.32 -13.16 6.96
N VAL A 212 11.52 -13.69 7.21
CA VAL A 212 12.46 -14.14 6.18
C VAL A 212 11.83 -15.24 5.31
N ASP A 213 11.30 -16.30 5.93
CA ASP A 213 10.70 -17.44 5.21
C ASP A 213 9.46 -17.04 4.38
N ARG A 214 8.59 -16.17 4.90
CA ARG A 214 7.44 -15.66 4.14
C ARG A 214 7.87 -14.83 2.93
N THR A 215 8.94 -14.06 3.09
CA THR A 215 9.48 -13.21 2.02
C THR A 215 10.12 -14.09 0.94
N LEU A 216 11.14 -14.88 1.30
CA LEU A 216 11.95 -15.65 0.34
C LEU A 216 11.15 -16.70 -0.44
N ARG A 217 10.09 -17.29 0.14
CA ARG A 217 9.23 -18.25 -0.59
C ARG A 217 8.35 -17.62 -1.67
N ARG A 218 8.18 -16.29 -1.65
CA ARG A 218 7.29 -15.57 -2.57
C ARG A 218 8.04 -14.69 -3.55
N VAL A 219 9.29 -14.33 -3.24
CA VAL A 219 10.12 -13.53 -4.14
C VAL A 219 10.23 -14.21 -5.50
N LYS A 220 10.01 -13.40 -6.53
CA LYS A 220 10.25 -13.67 -7.94
C LYS A 220 10.96 -12.47 -8.56
N ASN A 221 11.51 -12.64 -9.74
CA ASN A 221 11.99 -11.55 -10.59
C ASN A 221 10.92 -10.46 -10.71
N GLY A 222 11.32 -9.21 -10.48
CA GLY A 222 10.45 -8.04 -10.51
C GLY A 222 9.58 -7.83 -9.27
N SER A 223 9.84 -8.51 -8.16
CA SER A 223 9.01 -8.37 -6.95
C SER A 223 9.22 -7.05 -6.22
N ILE A 224 8.12 -6.45 -5.75
CA ILE A 224 8.13 -5.38 -4.75
C ILE A 224 7.79 -5.99 -3.39
N ILE A 225 8.73 -5.85 -2.44
CA ILE A 225 8.68 -6.47 -1.11
C ILE A 225 8.24 -5.43 -0.08
N LEU A 226 7.17 -5.72 0.66
CA LEU A 226 6.66 -4.89 1.75
C LEU A 226 7.26 -5.29 3.11
N LEU A 227 7.90 -4.32 3.74
CA LEU A 227 8.37 -4.30 5.13
C LEU A 227 7.96 -2.97 5.78
N HIS A 228 8.17 -2.83 7.09
CA HIS A 228 7.85 -1.61 7.84
C HIS A 228 9.03 -1.15 8.68
N ASP A 229 9.41 0.12 8.54
CA ASP A 229 10.36 0.78 9.43
C ASP A 229 9.67 1.58 10.56
N GLY A 230 8.34 1.76 10.48
CA GLY A 230 7.49 2.36 11.52
C GLY A 230 6.26 1.54 11.94
N ASP A 231 5.43 2.10 12.81
CA ASP A 231 4.16 1.52 13.29
C ASP A 231 3.07 2.60 13.34
N GLY A 232 2.77 3.16 12.17
CA GLY A 232 1.97 4.38 12.03
C GLY A 232 2.54 5.58 12.79
N ILE A 233 1.68 6.55 13.11
CA ILE A 233 2.04 7.74 13.92
C ILE A 233 2.24 7.43 15.41
N ALA A 234 1.73 6.30 15.88
CA ALA A 234 1.71 5.97 17.30
C ALA A 234 3.00 5.29 17.77
N GLY A 235 3.76 4.66 16.85
CA GLY A 235 5.08 4.08 17.12
C GLY A 235 5.10 3.10 18.29
N ARG A 236 4.05 2.30 18.47
CA ARG A 236 3.86 1.51 19.71
C ARG A 236 4.59 0.19 19.68
N LEU A 237 4.70 -0.42 18.49
CA LEU A 237 5.31 -1.72 18.32
C LEU A 237 6.76 -1.58 17.81
N PRO A 238 7.68 -2.38 18.35
CA PRO A 238 9.06 -2.37 17.87
C PRO A 238 9.17 -2.97 16.47
N ARG A 239 10.20 -2.56 15.72
CA ARG A 239 10.60 -3.15 14.42
C ARG A 239 11.92 -3.89 14.46
N THR A 240 12.38 -4.30 15.63
CA THR A 240 13.62 -5.08 15.80
C THR A 240 13.65 -6.37 14.97
N GLN A 241 12.51 -7.07 14.85
CA GLN A 241 12.40 -8.26 14.03
C GLN A 241 12.51 -7.95 12.54
N THR A 242 11.94 -6.82 12.09
CA THR A 242 12.06 -6.34 10.70
C THR A 242 13.49 -5.94 10.38
N VAL A 243 14.17 -5.21 11.28
CA VAL A 243 15.58 -4.85 11.13
C VAL A 243 16.44 -6.09 10.90
N GLU A 244 16.31 -7.09 11.78
CA GLU A 244 17.07 -8.35 11.64
C GLU A 244 16.68 -9.13 10.37
N ALA A 245 15.39 -9.18 10.05
CA ALA A 245 14.92 -9.88 8.86
C ALA A 245 15.42 -9.20 7.58
N THR A 246 15.52 -7.88 7.56
CA THR A 246 16.04 -7.11 6.42
C THR A 246 17.46 -7.54 6.09
N ARG A 247 18.33 -7.64 7.10
CA ARG A 247 19.71 -8.14 6.92
C ARG A 247 19.73 -9.52 6.26
N LEU A 248 18.96 -10.46 6.81
CA LEU A 248 18.92 -11.84 6.34
C LEU A 248 18.28 -11.98 4.95
N ILE A 249 17.23 -11.21 4.65
CA ILE A 249 16.58 -11.19 3.33
C ILE A 249 17.59 -10.71 2.29
N ILE A 250 18.29 -9.62 2.58
CA ILE A 250 19.29 -9.07 1.66
C ILE A 250 20.38 -10.09 1.38
N ASP A 251 21.02 -10.62 2.42
CA ASP A 251 22.14 -11.54 2.27
C ASP A 251 21.74 -12.79 1.47
N ARG A 252 20.50 -13.27 1.64
CA ARG A 252 19.99 -14.46 0.93
C ARG A 252 19.61 -14.21 -0.52
N LEU A 253 19.15 -13.01 -0.85
CA LEU A 253 18.81 -12.63 -2.22
C LEU A 253 20.07 -12.25 -3.01
N LEU A 254 21.04 -11.58 -2.39
CA LEU A 254 22.37 -11.37 -2.98
C LEU A 254 23.06 -12.69 -3.32
N ALA A 255 23.01 -13.68 -2.41
CA ALA A 255 23.55 -15.02 -2.67
C ALA A 255 22.84 -15.77 -3.82
N GLN A 256 21.62 -15.33 -4.18
CA GLN A 256 20.87 -15.84 -5.34
C GLN A 256 21.04 -14.95 -6.58
N GLU A 257 21.95 -13.97 -6.52
CA GLU A 257 22.28 -13.01 -7.58
C GLU A 257 21.12 -12.06 -7.93
N TYR A 258 20.23 -11.80 -6.98
CA TYR A 258 19.27 -10.71 -7.14
C TYR A 258 19.98 -9.36 -6.98
N ARG A 259 19.62 -8.44 -7.87
CA ARG A 259 19.93 -7.03 -7.77
C ARG A 259 18.79 -6.29 -7.09
N PHE A 260 19.14 -5.39 -6.20
CA PHE A 260 18.20 -4.51 -5.54
C PHE A 260 18.11 -3.18 -6.26
N VAL A 261 16.90 -2.69 -6.39
CA VAL A 261 16.56 -1.43 -7.07
C VAL A 261 15.49 -0.68 -6.29
N THR A 262 15.38 0.61 -6.54
CA THR A 262 14.26 1.44 -6.11
C THR A 262 12.97 1.06 -6.86
N VAL A 263 11.84 1.60 -6.42
CA VAL A 263 10.57 1.42 -7.14
C VAL A 263 10.61 2.11 -8.49
N ASP A 264 11.26 3.27 -8.65
CA ASP A 264 11.34 3.89 -9.98
C ASP A 264 12.10 3.01 -10.97
N GLU A 265 13.28 2.56 -10.58
CA GLU A 265 14.15 1.72 -11.40
C GLU A 265 13.46 0.38 -11.77
N ILE A 266 12.72 -0.24 -10.84
CA ILE A 266 12.01 -1.49 -11.16
C ILE A 266 10.83 -1.24 -12.11
N LEU A 267 10.18 -0.07 -12.05
CA LEU A 267 9.06 0.25 -12.95
C LEU A 267 9.55 0.65 -14.35
N GLU A 268 10.73 1.24 -14.47
CA GLU A 268 11.37 1.52 -15.76
C GLU A 268 11.67 0.21 -16.52
N SER A 269 12.02 -0.87 -15.82
CA SER A 269 12.22 -2.18 -16.44
C SER A 269 10.92 -2.84 -16.96
N MET A 270 9.76 -2.17 -16.87
CA MET A 270 8.52 -2.60 -17.56
C MET A 270 8.49 -2.17 -19.02
N GLU A 271 9.26 -1.16 -19.39
CA GLU A 271 9.20 -0.50 -20.70
C GLU A 271 10.20 -1.08 -21.71
N GLU A 272 11.07 -2.01 -21.27
CA GLU A 272 12.00 -2.80 -22.08
C GLU A 272 11.44 -4.19 -22.45
#